data_AF-A0A072PT88-F1
#
_entry.id   AF-A0A072PT88-F1
#
_cell.length_a   1.000
_cell.length_b   1.000
_cell.length_c   1.000
_cell.angle_alpha   90.00
_cell.angle_beta   90.00
_cell.angle_gamma   90.00
#
_symmetry.space_group_name_H-M   'P 1'
#
loop_
_entity.id
_entity.type
_entity.pdbx_description
1 polymer ?
#
loop_
_entity_poly.entity_id
_entity_poly.type
_entity_poly.pdbx_seq_one_letter_code
_entity_poly.pdbx_strand_id
1 'polypeptide(L)'
;MALFTWAIDIYGRKAAIPGDGNQLISLTHSVDLARYVVKLLDVAEGGGQWDEWSIVVGEDISFNEILRLAERVRLGGADGGKFQVTYDSIEELEKGNATVLPMPGETEVVPTREPDRGDATKDLCALFGRLYHYGVLHMPAAHRLTERFKDEIPPLRVEEFLVDAWKGRP
;
A
#
# COMPACT_ATOMS: atom_id res chain seq x y z
N MET A 1 2.42 14.10 8.86
CA MET A 1 1.88 12.90 8.21
C MET A 1 1.48 11.96 9.34
N ALA A 2 0.21 11.53 9.43
CA ALA A 2 -0.21 10.62 10.49
C ALA A 2 0.52 9.28 10.27
N LEU A 3 1.40 8.92 11.20
CA LEU A 3 2.25 7.73 11.10
C LEU A 3 1.49 6.52 11.63
N PHE A 4 0.51 6.00 10.91
CA PHE A 4 -0.17 4.76 11.30
C PHE A 4 0.07 3.66 10.28
N THR A 5 0.11 2.42 10.74
CA THR A 5 0.31 1.25 9.89
C THR A 5 -1.04 0.76 9.39
N TRP A 6 -1.21 0.71 8.06
CA TRP A 6 -2.42 0.18 7.45
C TRP A 6 -2.15 -1.15 6.76
N ALA A 7 -3.04 -2.11 7.01
CA ALA A 7 -3.10 -3.46 6.46
C ALA A 7 -1.93 -4.42 6.77
N ILE A 8 -0.67 -4.00 6.62
CA ILE A 8 0.50 -4.87 6.83
C ILE A 8 1.56 -4.13 7.65
N ASP A 9 1.78 -4.60 8.88
CA ASP A 9 2.93 -4.27 9.71
C ASP A 9 4.03 -5.31 9.46
N ILE A 10 4.95 -4.96 8.57
CA ILE A 10 6.08 -5.82 8.23
C ILE A 10 7.01 -5.97 9.45
N TYR A 11 7.20 -4.92 10.26
CA TYR A 11 8.08 -4.91 11.44
C TYR A 11 7.56 -5.83 12.55
N GLY A 12 6.32 -5.63 13.00
CA GLY A 12 5.68 -6.45 14.02
C GLY A 12 5.20 -7.82 13.51
N ARG A 13 5.32 -8.10 12.21
CA ARG A 13 4.83 -9.33 11.54
C ARG A 13 3.33 -9.56 11.79
N LYS A 14 2.55 -8.49 11.63
CA LYS A 14 1.09 -8.48 11.80
C LYS A 14 0.42 -7.95 10.54
N ALA A 15 -0.76 -8.46 10.23
CA ALA A 15 -1.57 -7.96 9.13
C ALA A 15 -3.05 -7.89 9.55
N ALA A 16 -3.71 -6.82 9.12
CA ALA A 16 -5.13 -6.53 9.32
C ALA A 16 -5.73 -6.27 7.93
N ILE A 17 -6.05 -7.33 7.20
CA ILE A 17 -6.38 -7.27 5.78
C ILE A 17 -7.88 -7.00 5.59
N PRO A 18 -8.29 -5.99 4.81
CA PRO A 18 -9.70 -5.73 4.57
C PRO A 18 -10.34 -6.79 3.66
N GLY A 19 -11.54 -7.25 4.04
CA GLY A 19 -12.32 -8.23 3.27
C GLY A 19 -11.61 -9.57 3.14
N ASP A 20 -11.54 -10.10 1.92
CA ASP A 20 -10.83 -11.35 1.60
C ASP A 20 -9.36 -11.14 1.21
N GLY A 21 -8.92 -9.87 1.11
CA GLY A 21 -7.56 -9.51 0.72
C GLY A 21 -7.23 -9.65 -0.76
N ASN A 22 -8.19 -9.97 -1.65
CA ASN A 22 -7.92 -10.24 -3.07
C ASN A 22 -8.22 -9.07 -4.01
N GLN A 23 -8.86 -8.01 -3.51
CA GLN A 23 -9.10 -6.82 -4.31
C GLN A 23 -7.77 -6.16 -4.71
N LEU A 24 -7.70 -5.57 -5.91
CA LEU A 24 -6.48 -4.89 -6.35
C LEU A 24 -6.38 -3.49 -5.73
N ILE A 25 -5.14 -3.09 -5.41
CA ILE A 25 -4.76 -1.72 -5.12
C ILE A 25 -3.66 -1.29 -6.09
N SER A 26 -3.75 -0.06 -6.60
CA SER A 26 -2.72 0.56 -7.41
C SER A 26 -1.72 1.29 -6.53
N LEU A 27 -0.45 0.88 -6.56
CA LEU A 27 0.63 1.47 -5.77
C LEU A 27 1.65 2.16 -6.65
N THR A 28 2.17 3.28 -6.15
CA THR A 28 3.20 4.08 -6.81
C THR A 28 4.23 4.52 -5.79
N HIS A 29 5.49 4.22 -6.05
CA HIS A 29 6.59 4.72 -5.25
C HIS A 29 6.72 6.24 -5.45
N SER A 30 6.88 7.00 -4.37
CA SER A 30 6.86 8.47 -4.42
C SER A 30 7.97 9.05 -5.30
N VAL A 31 9.14 8.40 -5.36
CA VAL A 31 10.23 8.81 -6.24
C VAL A 31 9.87 8.60 -7.71
N ASP A 32 9.17 7.53 -8.05
CA ASP A 32 8.73 7.30 -9.43
C ASP A 32 7.66 8.31 -9.84
N LEU A 33 6.72 8.64 -8.95
CA LEU A 33 5.77 9.73 -9.19
C LEU A 33 6.51 11.03 -9.58
N ALA A 34 7.56 11.39 -8.84
CA ALA A 34 8.37 12.56 -9.16
C ALA A 34 9.06 12.44 -10.53
N ARG A 35 9.61 11.27 -10.88
CA ARG A 35 10.24 11.03 -12.19
C ARG A 35 9.25 11.19 -13.34
N TYR A 36 8.03 10.68 -13.20
CA TYR A 36 6.99 10.86 -14.21
C TYR A 36 6.50 12.30 -14.32
N VAL A 37 6.44 13.05 -13.20
CA VAL A 37 6.15 14.50 -13.25
C VAL A 37 7.22 15.24 -14.03
N VAL A 38 8.51 14.96 -13.78
CA VAL A 38 9.61 15.56 -14.56
C VAL A 38 9.48 15.21 -16.04
N LYS A 39 9.20 13.95 -16.37
CA LYS A 39 9.01 13.52 -17.76
C LYS A 39 7.86 14.24 -18.46
N LEU A 40 6.77 14.52 -17.74
CA LEU A 40 5.67 15.31 -18.29
C LEU A 40 6.09 16.76 -18.58
N LEU A 41 6.92 17.37 -17.73
CA LEU A 41 7.46 18.70 -17.99
C LEU A 41 8.29 18.71 -19.28
N ASP A 42 9.17 17.72 -19.48
CA ASP A 42 9.97 17.60 -20.71
C ASP A 42 9.09 17.48 -21.96
N VAL A 43 7.98 16.73 -21.88
CA VAL A 43 7.00 16.60 -22.97
C VAL A 43 6.39 17.96 -23.31
N ALA A 44 6.03 18.76 -22.30
CA ALA A 44 5.49 20.10 -22.52
C ALA A 44 6.53 21.05 -23.13
N GLU A 45 7.78 21.02 -22.63
CA GLU A 45 8.88 21.82 -23.19
C GLU A 45 9.17 21.47 -24.66
N GLY A 46 9.05 20.19 -25.01
CA GLY A 46 9.17 19.69 -26.39
C GLY A 46 7.99 20.00 -27.32
N GLY A 47 7.00 20.78 -26.87
CA GLY A 47 5.80 21.14 -27.64
C GLY A 47 4.69 20.09 -27.63
N GLY A 48 4.81 19.05 -26.81
CA GLY A 48 3.73 18.10 -26.54
C GLY A 48 2.66 18.67 -25.61
N GLN A 49 1.55 17.95 -25.49
CA GLN A 49 0.44 18.30 -24.61
C GLN A 49 0.27 17.23 -23.53
N TRP A 50 -0.26 17.65 -22.38
CA TRP A 50 -0.68 16.73 -21.33
C TRP A 50 -2.09 16.25 -21.61
N ASP A 51 -2.29 14.96 -21.42
CA ASP A 51 -3.63 14.40 -21.39
C ASP A 51 -4.39 14.99 -20.19
N GLU A 52 -5.71 15.16 -20.32
CA GLU A 52 -6.56 15.66 -19.22
C GLU A 52 -6.37 14.84 -17.93
N TRP A 53 -6.14 13.54 -18.09
CA TRP A 53 -5.81 12.61 -17.03
C TRP A 53 -4.44 12.01 -17.27
N SER A 54 -3.57 12.09 -16.26
CA SER A 54 -2.25 11.46 -16.27
C SER A 54 -2.12 10.62 -15.00
N ILE A 55 -2.20 9.30 -15.15
CA ILE A 55 -2.23 8.37 -14.01
C ILE A 55 -0.86 7.70 -13.89
N VAL A 56 -0.28 7.72 -12.69
CA VAL A 56 0.94 6.97 -12.39
C VAL A 56 0.58 5.78 -11.51
N VAL A 57 0.71 4.58 -12.05
CA VAL A 57 0.60 3.30 -11.33
C VAL A 57 1.86 2.50 -11.55
N GLY A 58 2.63 2.28 -10.48
CA GLY A 58 3.80 1.41 -10.54
C GLY A 58 3.43 -0.06 -10.61
N GLU A 59 2.48 -0.49 -9.78
CA GLU A 59 2.01 -1.89 -9.75
C GLU A 59 0.57 -1.97 -9.24
N ASP A 60 -0.23 -2.85 -9.86
CA ASP A 60 -1.50 -3.30 -9.30
C ASP A 60 -1.25 -4.63 -8.58
N ILE A 61 -1.63 -4.72 -7.31
CA ILE A 61 -1.36 -5.90 -6.48
C ILE A 61 -2.44 -6.02 -5.39
N SER A 62 -2.69 -7.22 -4.89
CA SER A 62 -3.58 -7.45 -3.73
C SER A 62 -2.81 -7.46 -2.40
N PHE A 63 -3.48 -7.21 -1.27
CA PHE A 63 -2.85 -7.36 0.05
C PHE A 63 -2.36 -8.78 0.33
N ASN A 64 -3.07 -9.81 -0.17
CA ASN A 64 -2.61 -11.20 -0.06
C ASN A 64 -1.30 -11.44 -0.83
N GLU A 65 -1.12 -10.79 -1.98
CA GLU A 65 0.14 -10.82 -2.70
C GLU A 65 1.24 -10.08 -1.94
N ILE A 66 0.99 -8.84 -1.49
CA ILE A 66 1.97 -8.07 -0.70
C ILE A 66 2.39 -8.86 0.54
N LEU A 67 1.46 -9.49 1.25
CA LEU A 67 1.76 -10.32 2.42
C LEU A 67 2.66 -11.50 2.07
N ARG A 68 2.36 -12.23 0.99
CA ARG A 68 3.21 -13.33 0.50
C ARG A 68 4.61 -12.86 0.12
N LEU A 69 4.73 -11.69 -0.50
CA LEU A 69 6.03 -11.08 -0.81
C LEU A 69 6.77 -10.74 0.49
N ALA A 70 6.11 -10.08 1.43
CA ALA A 70 6.71 -9.65 2.70
C ALA A 70 7.19 -10.85 3.55
N GLU A 71 6.38 -11.90 3.66
CA GLU A 71 6.77 -13.15 4.33
C GLU A 71 7.99 -13.78 3.67
N ARG A 72 7.99 -13.89 2.33
CA ARG A 72 9.12 -14.47 1.59
C ARG A 72 10.40 -13.65 1.80
N VAL A 73 10.32 -12.33 1.63
CA VAL A 73 11.48 -11.44 1.64
C VAL A 73 12.05 -11.26 3.05
N ARG A 74 11.18 -11.03 4.04
CA ARG A 74 11.61 -10.78 5.43
C ARG A 74 12.02 -12.07 6.14
N LEU A 75 11.25 -13.14 5.95
CA LEU A 75 11.41 -14.35 6.75
C LEU A 75 12.21 -15.44 6.04
N GLY A 76 12.49 -15.30 4.74
CA GLY A 76 13.26 -16.28 3.98
C GLY A 76 12.42 -17.45 3.44
N GLY A 77 11.10 -17.30 3.33
CA GLY A 77 10.21 -18.29 2.74
C GLY A 77 9.49 -19.18 3.77
N ALA A 78 9.22 -20.44 3.41
CA ALA A 78 8.38 -21.34 4.21
C ALA A 78 8.98 -21.66 5.60
N ASP A 79 10.30 -21.62 5.73
CA ASP A 79 11.02 -21.96 6.96
C ASP A 79 11.14 -20.77 7.94
N GLY A 80 10.72 -19.58 7.51
CA GLY A 80 10.89 -18.30 8.22
C GLY A 80 9.81 -17.95 9.24
N GLY A 81 8.73 -18.73 9.30
CA GLY A 81 7.53 -18.40 10.05
C GLY A 81 6.49 -17.63 9.22
N LYS A 82 5.48 -17.09 9.93
CA LYS A 82 4.29 -16.45 9.33
C LYS A 82 3.92 -15.18 10.08
N PHE A 83 3.19 -14.30 9.40
CA PHE A 83 2.60 -13.13 10.04
C PHE A 83 1.36 -13.57 10.84
N GLN A 84 1.04 -12.84 11.91
CA GLN A 84 -0.28 -12.91 12.52
C GLN A 84 -1.26 -12.15 11.63
N VAL A 85 -2.22 -12.84 11.04
CA VAL A 85 -3.18 -12.25 10.09
C VAL A 85 -4.57 -12.22 10.69
N THR A 86 -5.20 -11.05 10.65
CA THR A 86 -6.62 -10.85 10.87
C THR A 86 -7.23 -10.36 9.56
N TYR A 87 -8.41 -10.87 9.21
CA TYR A 87 -9.21 -10.34 8.11
C TYR A 87 -10.37 -9.55 8.69
N ASP A 88 -10.44 -8.27 8.36
CA ASP A 88 -11.53 -7.40 8.77
C ASP A 88 -12.67 -7.53 7.76
N SER A 89 -13.75 -8.21 8.16
CA SER A 89 -14.93 -8.42 7.32
C SER A 89 -15.59 -7.10 6.93
N ILE A 90 -16.21 -7.03 5.76
CA ILE A 90 -16.88 -5.80 5.28
C ILE A 90 -17.95 -5.31 6.27
N GLU A 91 -18.68 -6.22 6.91
CA GLU A 91 -19.73 -5.90 7.88
C GLU A 91 -19.18 -5.17 9.11
N GLU A 92 -17.95 -5.48 9.53
CA GLU A 92 -17.29 -4.82 10.66
C GLU A 92 -16.68 -3.49 10.22
N LEU A 93 -16.09 -3.44 9.02
CA LEU A 93 -15.59 -2.19 8.42
C LEU A 93 -16.69 -1.16 8.19
N GLU A 94 -17.91 -1.56 7.82
CA GLU A 94 -19.09 -0.69 7.71
C GLU A 94 -19.50 -0.06 9.05
N LYS A 95 -19.26 -0.77 10.16
CA LYS A 95 -19.53 -0.27 11.53
C LYS A 95 -18.38 0.58 12.10
N GLY A 96 -17.32 0.84 11.32
CA GLY A 96 -16.11 1.50 11.84
C GLY A 96 -15.24 0.57 12.69
N ASN A 97 -15.53 -0.73 12.72
CA ASN A 97 -14.79 -1.70 13.52
C ASN A 97 -13.62 -2.32 12.75
N ALA A 98 -12.53 -1.56 12.58
CA ALA A 98 -11.29 -2.06 12.00
C ALA A 98 -10.30 -2.54 13.07
N THR A 99 -9.43 -3.47 12.70
CA THR A 99 -8.26 -3.85 13.49
C THR A 99 -7.19 -2.77 13.35
N VAL A 100 -6.76 -2.20 14.48
CA VAL A 100 -5.66 -1.22 14.51
C VAL A 100 -4.35 -1.96 14.72
N LEU A 101 -3.38 -1.74 13.84
CA LEU A 101 -2.02 -2.27 13.95
C LEU A 101 -1.13 -1.34 14.80
N PRO A 102 -0.02 -1.85 15.37
CA PRO A 102 0.96 -1.02 16.06
C PRO A 102 1.46 0.15 15.19
N MET A 103 1.88 1.23 15.86
CA MET A 103 2.55 2.34 15.18
C MET A 103 3.87 1.86 14.55
N PRO A 104 4.34 2.50 13.46
CA PRO A 104 5.60 2.10 12.82
C PRO A 104 6.77 2.03 13.82
N GLY A 105 7.38 0.86 13.93
CA GLY A 105 8.50 0.59 14.84
C GLY A 105 8.09 0.05 16.23
N GLU A 106 6.80 -0.01 16.53
CA GLU A 106 6.26 -0.66 17.73
C GLU A 106 5.79 -2.09 17.40
N THR A 107 5.75 -2.96 18.41
CA THR A 107 5.28 -4.36 18.24
C THR A 107 3.89 -4.60 18.84
N GLU A 108 3.40 -3.66 19.64
CA GLU A 108 2.10 -3.71 20.32
C GLU A 108 1.39 -2.38 20.14
N VAL A 109 0.06 -2.41 20.15
CA VAL A 109 -0.75 -1.19 20.11
C VAL A 109 -0.65 -0.54 21.48
N VAL A 110 0.02 0.61 21.57
CA VAL A 110 0.10 1.37 22.81
C VAL A 110 -1.20 2.19 22.96
N PRO A 111 -1.95 2.05 24.07
CA PRO A 111 -3.13 2.86 24.32
C PRO A 111 -2.77 4.35 24.28
N THR A 112 -3.46 5.10 23.43
CA THR A 112 -3.27 6.55 23.38
C THR A 112 -3.79 7.17 24.67
N ARG A 113 -3.08 8.16 25.22
CA ARG A 113 -3.59 8.98 26.34
C ARG A 113 -4.79 9.85 25.94
N GLU A 114 -5.04 9.95 24.64
CA GLU A 114 -6.14 10.66 24.00
C GLU A 114 -7.09 9.60 23.37
N PRO A 115 -8.21 9.25 24.02
CA PRO A 115 -9.16 8.25 23.51
C PRO A 115 -9.63 8.56 22.08
N ASP A 116 -9.93 9.83 21.81
CA ASP A 116 -10.41 10.33 20.51
C ASP A 116 -9.44 10.03 19.35
N ARG A 117 -8.13 9.96 19.61
CA ARG A 117 -7.11 9.59 18.59
C ARG A 117 -7.18 8.10 18.21
N GLY A 118 -7.48 7.25 19.17
CA GLY A 118 -7.64 5.81 18.95
C GLY A 118 -8.82 5.54 18.02
N ASP A 119 -9.94 6.20 18.31
CA ASP A 119 -11.15 6.13 17.49
C ASP A 119 -10.92 6.69 16.08
N ALA A 120 -10.24 7.84 15.95
CA ALA A 120 -9.92 8.41 14.64
C ALA A 120 -9.02 7.50 13.78
N THR A 121 -8.05 6.81 14.38
CA THR A 121 -7.19 5.86 13.65
C THR A 121 -7.99 4.65 13.18
N LYS A 122 -8.86 4.15 14.04
CA LYS A 122 -9.74 3.02 13.75
C LYS A 122 -10.73 3.35 12.63
N ASP A 123 -11.36 4.52 12.69
CA ASP A 123 -12.26 5.01 11.66
C ASP A 123 -11.55 5.17 10.30
N LEU A 124 -10.30 5.63 10.31
CA LEU A 124 -9.50 5.77 9.10
C LEU A 124 -9.12 4.41 8.50
N CYS A 125 -8.72 3.45 9.34
CA CYS A 125 -8.50 2.06 8.89
C CYS A 125 -9.78 1.46 8.30
N ALA A 126 -10.94 1.69 8.93
CA ALA A 126 -12.22 1.21 8.43
C ALA A 126 -12.59 1.86 7.10
N LEU A 127 -12.38 3.17 6.95
CA LEU A 127 -12.59 3.89 5.70
C LEU A 127 -11.74 3.32 4.56
N PHE A 128 -10.43 3.19 4.77
CA PHE A 128 -9.54 2.64 3.75
C PHE A 128 -9.86 1.17 3.45
N GLY A 129 -10.27 0.40 4.46
CA GLY A 129 -10.75 -0.97 4.27
C GLY A 129 -11.96 -1.06 3.35
N ARG A 130 -12.95 -0.17 3.50
CA ARG A 130 -14.10 -0.10 2.59
C ARG A 130 -13.71 0.34 1.18
N LEU A 131 -12.86 1.37 1.06
CA LEU A 131 -12.38 1.84 -0.24
C LEU A 131 -11.60 0.75 -0.99
N TYR A 132 -10.78 -0.02 -0.28
CA TYR A 132 -10.14 -1.21 -0.82
C TYR A 132 -11.18 -2.22 -1.26
N HIS A 133 -12.07 -2.66 -0.37
CA HIS A 133 -13.06 -3.71 -0.64
C HIS A 133 -13.93 -3.41 -1.88
N TYR A 134 -14.39 -2.17 -2.05
CA TYR A 134 -15.20 -1.77 -3.21
C TYR A 134 -14.38 -1.44 -4.47
N GLY A 135 -13.06 -1.67 -4.46
CA GLY A 135 -12.19 -1.49 -5.61
C GLY A 135 -11.88 -0.02 -5.96
N VAL A 136 -12.16 0.92 -5.07
CA VAL A 136 -11.95 2.36 -5.31
C VAL A 136 -10.45 2.71 -5.42
N LEU A 137 -9.60 1.91 -4.77
CA LEU A 137 -8.14 2.10 -4.80
C LEU A 137 -7.46 1.40 -6.00
N HIS A 138 -8.23 0.76 -6.89
CA HIS A 138 -7.72 0.24 -8.16
C HIS A 138 -7.94 1.28 -9.26
N MET A 139 -6.86 1.91 -9.70
CA MET A 139 -6.93 2.98 -10.69
C MET A 139 -7.17 2.42 -12.10
N PRO A 140 -7.83 3.17 -13.00
CA PRO A 140 -8.03 2.75 -14.39
C PRO A 140 -6.72 2.41 -15.12
N ALA A 141 -6.79 1.45 -16.05
CA ALA A 141 -5.68 1.11 -16.93
C ALA A 141 -5.40 2.18 -18.00
N ALA A 142 -6.45 2.92 -18.40
CA ALA A 142 -6.32 4.00 -19.38
C ALA A 142 -5.48 5.17 -18.81
N HIS A 143 -4.77 5.86 -19.69
CA HIS A 143 -3.98 7.06 -19.35
C HIS A 143 -2.85 6.83 -18.34
N ARG A 144 -2.38 5.59 -18.19
CA ARG A 144 -1.23 5.27 -17.35
C ARG A 144 0.07 5.72 -18.02
N LEU A 145 0.76 6.67 -17.40
CA LEU A 145 2.08 7.13 -17.83
C LEU A 145 3.13 6.03 -17.77
N THR A 146 2.94 5.06 -16.87
CA THR A 146 3.85 3.93 -16.71
C THR A 146 3.83 3.00 -17.92
N GLU A 147 2.71 2.90 -18.65
CA GLU A 147 2.65 2.19 -19.93
C GLU A 147 3.25 3.05 -21.06
N ARG A 148 2.89 4.34 -21.08
CA ARG A 148 3.37 5.29 -22.11
C ARG A 148 4.89 5.43 -22.12
N PHE A 149 5.54 5.43 -20.96
CA PHE A 149 6.98 5.66 -20.81
C PHE A 149 7.73 4.44 -20.25
N LYS A 150 7.19 3.22 -20.38
CA LYS A 150 7.77 2.00 -19.78
C LYS A 150 9.22 1.74 -20.16
N ASP A 151 9.62 2.11 -21.38
CA ASP A 151 10.96 1.88 -21.91
C ASP A 151 11.98 2.93 -21.43
N GLU A 152 11.51 4.05 -20.91
CA GLU A 152 12.35 5.16 -20.42
C GLU A 152 12.41 5.21 -18.90
N ILE A 153 11.25 5.03 -18.26
CA ILE A 153 11.07 5.11 -16.82
C ILE A 153 10.30 3.86 -16.39
N PRO A 154 10.99 2.75 -16.12
CA PRO A 154 10.36 1.60 -15.50
C PRO A 154 10.02 1.95 -14.03
N PRO A 155 8.79 1.63 -13.56
CA PRO A 155 8.43 1.84 -12.16
C PRO A 155 9.04 0.76 -11.26
N LEU A 156 9.37 1.14 -10.03
CA LEU A 156 9.78 0.22 -8.97
C LEU A 156 8.62 -0.71 -8.60
N ARG A 157 8.89 -2.01 -8.59
CA ARG A 157 7.92 -3.03 -8.18
C ARG A 157 7.91 -3.23 -6.66
N VAL A 158 6.79 -3.69 -6.13
CA VAL A 158 6.60 -3.96 -4.69
C VAL A 158 7.60 -4.98 -4.19
N GLU A 159 7.89 -6.05 -4.95
CA GLU A 159 8.91 -7.03 -4.54
C GLU A 159 10.31 -6.39 -4.45
N GLU A 160 10.69 -5.59 -5.45
CA GLU A 160 11.98 -4.90 -5.47
C GLU A 160 12.11 -3.94 -4.27
N PHE A 161 11.05 -3.17 -4.01
CA PHE A 161 10.96 -2.31 -2.83
C PHE A 161 11.11 -3.09 -1.53
N LEU A 162 10.38 -4.20 -1.38
CA LEU A 162 10.43 -5.04 -0.18
C LEU A 162 11.83 -5.64 0.02
N VAL A 163 12.47 -6.09 -1.06
CA VAL A 163 13.84 -6.63 -1.01
C VAL A 163 14.82 -5.56 -0.50
N ASP A 164 14.78 -4.35 -1.05
CA ASP A 164 15.67 -3.27 -0.62
C ASP A 164 15.40 -2.84 0.85
N ALA A 165 14.12 -2.74 1.20
CA ALA A 165 13.70 -2.27 2.51
C ALA A 165 13.87 -3.29 3.64
N TRP A 166 13.74 -4.59 3.38
CA TRP A 166 13.59 -5.61 4.44
C TRP A 166 14.52 -6.82 4.33
N LYS A 167 15.10 -7.13 3.17
CA LYS A 167 15.96 -8.33 3.05
C LYS A 167 17.17 -8.21 3.97
N GLY A 168 17.35 -9.19 4.85
CA GLY A 168 18.46 -9.23 5.80
C GLY A 168 18.37 -8.21 6.94
N ARG A 169 17.22 -7.54 7.11
CA ARG A 169 16.95 -6.64 8.25
C ARG A 169 16.18 -7.38 9.34
N PRO A 170 16.39 -7.01 10.63
CA PRO A 170 15.66 -7.61 11.75
C PRO A 170 14.15 -7.39 11.68
#